data_AF-A0A950KPW8-F1
#
_entry.id   AF-A0A950KPW8-F1
#
_cell.length_a   1.000
_cell.length_b   1.000
_cell.length_c   1.000
_cell.angle_alpha   90.00
_cell.angle_beta   90.00
_cell.angle_gamma   90.00
#
_symmetry.space_group_name_H-M   'P 1'
#
loop_
_entity.id
_entity.type
_entity.pdbx_description
1 polymer ?
#
loop_
_entity_poly.entity_id
_entity_poly.type
_entity_poly.pdbx_seq_one_letter_code
_entity_poly.pdbx_strand_id
1 'polypeptide(L)'
;DLMGAGVPVLALNYGACLAEQVRNGENGLLFESSEELAGQFYELFKTFPLTPRLDELRNNVRRLQPLRWFEGWKAEAAPIFTMPPSSCESSF
;
A
#
# COMPACT_ATOMS: atom_id res chain seq x y z
N ASP A 1 -6.18 -3.00 -4.51
CA ASP A 1 -4.85 -3.64 -4.50
C ASP A 1 -4.73 -4.58 -3.30
N LEU A 2 -3.60 -5.29 -3.14
CA LEU A 2 -3.38 -6.26 -2.07
C LEU A 2 -3.48 -5.64 -0.66
N MET A 3 -3.01 -4.40 -0.49
CA MET A 3 -3.10 -3.67 0.79
C MET A 3 -4.55 -3.29 1.11
N GLY A 4 -5.30 -2.83 0.10
CA GLY A 4 -6.74 -2.57 0.22
C GLY A 4 -7.57 -3.81 0.59
N ALA A 5 -7.06 -5.01 0.28
CA ALA A 5 -7.64 -6.29 0.70
C ALA A 5 -7.20 -6.75 2.11
N GLY A 6 -6.33 -5.99 2.78
CA GLY A 6 -5.80 -6.36 4.10
C GLY A 6 -4.72 -7.44 4.05
N VAL A 7 -4.06 -7.62 2.90
CA VAL A 7 -3.05 -8.66 2.68
C VAL A 7 -1.65 -8.04 2.75
N PRO A 8 -0.81 -8.43 3.72
CA PRO A 8 0.59 -7.98 3.74
C PRO A 8 1.37 -8.61 2.58
N VAL A 9 2.40 -7.91 2.12
CA VAL A 9 3.18 -8.29 0.94
C VAL A 9 4.65 -8.49 1.28
N LEU A 10 5.27 -9.44 0.59
CA LEU A 10 6.72 -9.48 0.38
C LEU A 10 6.96 -8.82 -0.98
N ALA A 11 7.70 -7.72 -1.02
CA ALA A 11 7.90 -6.95 -2.24
C ALA A 11 9.37 -6.75 -2.56
N LEU A 12 9.72 -6.82 -3.83
CA LEU A 12 11.07 -6.49 -4.29
C LEU A 12 11.33 -5.00 -4.01
N ASN A 13 12.50 -4.69 -3.44
CA ASN A 13 12.87 -3.34 -3.07
C ASN A 13 13.23 -2.50 -4.32
N TYR A 14 12.23 -1.80 -4.88
CA TYR A 14 12.44 -0.81 -5.94
C TYR A 14 12.81 0.60 -5.39
N GLY A 15 13.15 0.70 -4.10
CA GLY A 15 13.53 1.96 -3.47
C GLY A 15 12.34 2.89 -3.21
N ALA A 16 12.56 4.19 -3.38
CA ALA A 16 11.64 5.24 -2.92
C ALA A 16 10.23 5.16 -3.51
N CYS A 17 10.06 4.62 -4.72
CA CYS A 17 8.74 4.50 -5.35
C CYS A 17 7.80 3.51 -4.64
N LEU A 18 8.33 2.59 -3.83
CA LEU A 18 7.51 1.66 -3.05
C LEU A 18 7.23 2.17 -1.63
N ALA A 19 8.03 3.11 -1.13
CA ALA A 19 8.01 3.55 0.27
C ALA A 19 6.70 4.25 0.66
N GLU A 20 5.97 4.78 -0.32
CA GLU A 20 4.64 5.37 -0.12
C GLU A 20 3.58 4.33 0.24
N GLN A 21 3.71 3.10 -0.28
CA GLN A 21 2.72 2.05 -0.15
C GLN A 21 3.15 0.94 0.83
N VAL A 22 4.45 0.61 0.84
CA VAL A 22 5.04 -0.44 1.68
C VAL A 22 6.10 0.18 2.60
N ARG A 23 5.83 0.13 3.90
CA ARG A 23 6.78 0.44 4.96
C ARG A 23 7.38 -0.87 5.46
N ASN A 24 8.66 -1.07 5.15
CA ASN A 24 9.37 -2.30 5.48
C ASN A 24 9.25 -2.62 6.98
N GLY A 25 8.79 -3.83 7.30
CA GLY A 25 8.63 -4.30 8.67
C GLY A 25 7.32 -3.89 9.34
N GLU A 26 6.57 -2.94 8.78
CA GLU A 26 5.28 -2.48 9.33
C GLU A 26 4.11 -3.17 8.63
N ASN A 27 3.87 -2.86 7.35
CA ASN A 27 2.72 -3.35 6.58
C ASN A 27 3.12 -4.29 5.42
N GLY A 28 4.40 -4.56 5.28
CA GLY A 28 4.97 -5.52 4.36
C GLY A 28 6.46 -5.72 4.66
N LEU A 29 7.11 -6.61 3.94
CA LEU A 29 8.56 -6.78 3.99
C LEU A 29 9.14 -6.52 2.61
N LEU A 30 10.26 -5.80 2.57
CA LEU A 30 11.02 -5.58 1.36
C LEU A 30 12.16 -6.60 1.28
N PHE A 31 12.45 -7.10 0.09
CA PHE A 31 13.61 -7.97 -0.16
C PHE A 31 14.36 -7.53 -1.42
N GLU A 32 15.64 -7.87 -1.53
CA GLU A 32 16.51 -7.55 -2.67
C GLU A 32 17.00 -8.79 -3.41
N SER A 33 16.92 -9.98 -2.80
CA SER A 33 17.39 -11.23 -3.39
C SER A 33 16.45 -12.41 -3.16
N SER A 34 16.68 -13.50 -3.91
CA SER A 34 16.01 -14.78 -3.70
C SER A 34 16.28 -15.36 -2.31
N GLU A 35 17.50 -15.20 -1.80
CA GLU A 35 17.93 -15.70 -0.50
C GLU A 35 17.20 -14.95 0.62
N GLU A 36 17.07 -13.63 0.49
CA GLU A 36 16.36 -12.82 1.46
C GLU A 36 14.86 -13.16 1.45
N LEU A 37 14.25 -13.28 0.26
CA LEU A 37 12.86 -13.70 0.12
C LEU A 37 12.62 -15.06 0.81
N ALA A 38 13.47 -16.05 0.55
CA ALA A 38 13.37 -17.37 1.16
C ALA A 38 13.50 -17.30 2.69
N GLY A 39 14.44 -16.50 3.19
CA GLY A 39 14.63 -16.27 4.63
C GLY A 39 13.41 -15.63 5.28
N GLN A 40 12.85 -14.57 4.67
CA GLN A 40 11.63 -13.93 5.16
C GLN A 40 10.43 -14.89 5.15
N PHE A 41 10.29 -15.70 4.10
CA PHE A 41 9.25 -16.70 4.01
C PHE A 41 9.38 -17.76 5.12
N TYR A 42 10.59 -18.26 5.36
CA TYR A 42 10.86 -19.17 6.47
C TYR A 42 10.49 -18.53 7.81
N GLU A 43 10.95 -17.30 8.08
CA GLU A 43 10.68 -16.60 9.35
C GLU A 43 9.19 -16.38 9.62
N LEU A 44 8.39 -16.13 8.57
CA LEU A 44 6.94 -15.98 8.70
C LEU A 44 6.23 -17.27 9.10
N PHE A 45 6.75 -18.44 8.69
CA PHE A 45 6.05 -19.72 8.78
C PHE A 45 6.78 -20.78 9.62
N LYS A 46 7.97 -20.50 10.17
CA LYS A 46 8.76 -21.48 10.94
C LYS A 46 8.05 -22.04 12.18
N THR A 47 7.07 -21.31 12.73
CA THR A 47 6.26 -21.73 13.88
C THR A 47 4.83 -22.13 13.50
N PHE A 48 4.54 -22.34 12.22
CA PHE A 48 3.20 -22.68 11.75
C PHE A 48 2.60 -23.88 12.54
N PRO A 49 1.33 -23.80 12.98
CA PRO A 49 0.29 -22.85 12.57
C PRO A 49 0.30 -21.49 13.30
N LEU A 50 1.19 -21.29 14.27
CA LEU A 50 1.33 -19.98 14.93
C LEU A 50 2.13 -19.05 14.03
N THR A 51 1.55 -17.93 13.63
CA THR A 51 2.17 -16.97 12.70
C THR A 51 2.21 -15.54 13.27
N PRO A 52 2.79 -15.32 14.47
CA PRO A 52 2.69 -14.05 15.18
C PRO A 52 3.19 -12.86 14.35
N ARG A 53 4.30 -13.06 13.60
CA ARG A 53 4.83 -12.03 12.71
C ARG A 53 3.91 -11.71 11.54
N LEU A 54 3.30 -12.73 10.93
CA LEU A 54 2.34 -12.53 9.85
C LEU A 54 1.05 -11.86 10.35
N ASP A 55 0.61 -12.20 11.55
CA ASP A 55 -0.57 -11.61 12.18
C ASP A 55 -0.35 -10.13 12.54
N GLU A 56 0.86 -9.79 13.00
CA GLU A 56 1.27 -8.40 13.19
C GLU A 56 1.23 -7.61 11.88
N LEU A 57 1.82 -8.14 10.80
CA LEU A 57 1.79 -7.51 9.47
C LEU A 57 0.35 -7.32 8.98
N ARG A 58 -0.53 -8.33 9.11
CA ARG A 58 -1.96 -8.23 8.77
C ARG A 58 -2.67 -7.12 9.55
N ASN A 59 -2.41 -7.03 10.85
CA ASN A 59 -3.00 -6.00 11.70
C ASN A 59 -2.53 -4.60 11.30
N ASN A 60 -1.25 -4.44 10.98
CA ASN A 60 -0.71 -3.17 10.51
C ASN A 60 -1.27 -2.73 9.16
N VAL A 61 -1.44 -3.65 8.19
CA VAL A 61 -2.09 -3.32 6.90
C VAL A 61 -3.51 -2.79 7.13
N ARG A 62 -4.27 -3.43 8.02
CA ARG A 62 -5.64 -2.99 8.35
C ARG A 62 -5.66 -1.63 9.05
N ARG A 63 -4.71 -1.38 9.96
CA ARG A 63 -4.61 -0.12 10.72
C ARG A 63 -4.16 1.05 9.83
N LEU A 64 -3.21 0.81 8.95
CA LEU A 64 -2.60 1.83 8.10
C LEU A 64 -3.38 2.08 6.80
N GLN A 65 -4.57 1.45 6.65
CA GLN A 65 -5.33 1.41 5.40
C GLN A 65 -5.28 2.76 4.67
N PRO A 66 -4.53 2.84 3.55
CA PRO A 66 -4.48 4.06 2.77
C PRO A 66 -5.87 4.32 2.18
N LEU A 67 -6.14 5.60 1.90
CA LEU A 67 -7.34 6.03 1.20
C LEU A 67 -7.53 5.14 -0.04
N ARG A 68 -8.72 4.54 -0.19
CA ARG A 68 -8.93 3.63 -1.32
C ARG A 68 -8.88 4.44 -2.61
N TRP A 69 -8.41 3.81 -3.68
CA TRP A 69 -8.29 4.45 -4.97
C TRP A 69 -9.56 5.22 -5.38
N PHE A 70 -10.74 4.61 -5.21
CA PHE A 70 -12.01 5.25 -5.57
C PHE A 70 -12.34 6.48 -4.70
N GLU A 71 -12.00 6.44 -3.42
CA GLU A 71 -12.21 7.56 -2.49
C GLU A 71 -11.28 8.71 -2.84
N GLY A 72 -10.00 8.43 -3.09
CA GLY A 72 -9.03 9.43 -3.56
C GLY A 72 -9.39 10.02 -4.91
N TRP A 73 -9.82 9.19 -5.86
CA TRP A 73 -10.31 9.66 -7.16
C TRP A 73 -11.47 10.64 -7.00
N LYS A 74 -12.46 10.29 -6.18
CA LYS A 74 -13.65 11.12 -5.95
C LYS A 74 -13.30 12.45 -5.26
N ALA A 75 -12.34 12.43 -4.34
CA ALA A 75 -11.91 13.62 -3.60
C ALA A 75 -11.10 14.59 -4.46
N GLU A 76 -10.12 14.07 -5.21
CA GLU A 76 -9.07 14.92 -5.82
C GLU A 76 -9.26 15.12 -7.32
N ALA A 77 -9.57 14.06 -8.07
CA ALA A 77 -9.54 14.10 -9.53
C ALA A 77 -10.92 14.38 -10.13
N ALA A 78 -11.97 13.73 -9.63
CA ALA A 78 -13.33 13.86 -10.16
C ALA A 78 -13.85 15.32 -10.25
N PRO A 79 -13.57 16.23 -9.29
CA PRO A 79 -14.00 17.63 -9.40
C PRO A 79 -13.44 18.35 -10.62
N ILE A 80 -12.19 18.07 -11.01
CA ILE A 80 -11.53 18.71 -12.16
C ILE A 80 -12.27 18.41 -13.46
N PHE A 81 -12.80 17.19 -13.60
CA PHE A 81 -13.53 16.76 -14.80
C PHE A 81 -15.01 17.15 -14.80
N THR A 82 -15.52 17.64 -13.68
CA THR A 82 -16.94 17.97 -13.51
C THR A 82 -17.19 19.46 -13.29
N MET A 83 -16.14 20.26 -13.07
CA MET A 83 -16.25 21.70 -13.02
C MET A 83 -16.67 22.25 -14.38
N PRO A 84 -17.77 23.03 -14.47
CA PRO A 84 -18.04 23.81 -15.66
C PRO A 84 -16.85 24.76 -15.87
N PRO A 85 -16.49 25.08 -17.13
CA PRO A 85 -15.43 26.04 -17.40
C PRO A 85 -15.77 27.33 -16.62
N SER A 86 -14.85 27.77 -15.78
CA SER A 86 -14.95 29.05 -15.07
C SER A 86 -15.28 30.10 -16.11
N SER A 87 -16.43 30.77 -15.94
CA SER A 87 -16.84 31.87 -16.79
C SER A 87 -15.73 32.92 -16.76
N CYS A 88 -14.85 32.88 -17.76
CA CYS A 88 -13.90 33.96 -18.00
C CYS A 88 -14.77 35.20 -18.20
N GLU A 89 -14.65 36.13 -17.26
CA GLU A 89 -15.29 37.43 -17.32
C GLU A 89 -14.97 38.07 -18.66
N SER A 90 -15.99 38.21 -19.48
CA SER A 90 -16.03 39.11 -20.62
C SER A 90 -15.96 40.54 -20.10
N SER A 91 -14.77 41.01 -19.73
CA SER A 91 -14.52 42.44 -19.58
C SER A 91 -13.93 42.95 -20.90
N PHE A 92 -14.77 43.74 -21.57
CA PHE A 92 -14.52 44.50 -22.79
C PHE A 92 -13.33 45.46 -22.66
#